data_AF-A0AAD6I4T1-F1
#
_entry.id   AF-A0AAD6I4T1-F1
#
_cell.length_a   1.000
_cell.length_b   1.000
_cell.length_c   1.000
_cell.angle_alpha   90.00
_cell.angle_beta   90.00
_cell.angle_gamma   90.00
#
_symmetry.space_group_name_H-M   'P 1'
#
loop_
_entity.id
_entity.type
_entity.pdbx_description
1 polymer ?
#
loop_
_entity_poly.entity_id
_entity_poly.type
_entity_poly.pdbx_seq_one_letter_code
_entity_poly.pdbx_strand_id
1 'polypeptide(L)'
;MGAPNEYEPPTQGIFALLPSALTPYAELMRLHRLAGCYFYYCHYAIGLSFAACVAPSPPKPSLLVVQALYFMAWVLILRGAMCTWNDNIDHGFDRQVARTRLRPIARGSVSTVQGHVFLLLQLVVGIMILQVFPHPASSTQPSPL
;
A
#
# COMPACT_ATOMS: atom_id res chain seq x y z
N MET A 1 27.00 -7.51 -21.80
CA MET A 1 25.70 -6.90 -22.18
C MET A 1 24.67 -8.01 -22.11
N GLY A 2 23.96 -8.14 -20.98
CA GLY A 2 22.88 -9.12 -20.83
C GLY A 2 21.78 -8.86 -21.85
N ALA A 3 21.17 -9.92 -22.38
CA ALA A 3 20.10 -9.78 -23.35
C ALA A 3 18.98 -8.90 -22.75
N PRO A 4 18.27 -8.09 -23.56
CA PRO A 4 17.21 -7.19 -23.06
C PRO A 4 16.03 -7.90 -22.35
N ASN A 5 16.04 -9.24 -22.30
CA ASN A 5 14.99 -10.12 -21.79
C ASN A 5 15.28 -10.73 -20.40
N GLU A 6 16.43 -10.47 -19.79
CA GLU A 6 16.80 -11.13 -18.53
C GLU A 6 16.24 -10.35 -17.34
N TYR A 7 15.50 -11.04 -16.47
CA TYR A 7 14.99 -10.45 -15.23
C TYR A 7 16.14 -10.34 -14.23
N GLU A 8 16.46 -9.12 -13.82
CA GLU A 8 17.36 -8.89 -12.69
C GLU A 8 16.55 -8.50 -11.44
N PRO A 9 16.68 -9.25 -10.33
CA PRO A 9 16.00 -8.91 -9.10
C PRO A 9 16.58 -7.63 -8.49
N PRO A 10 15.73 -6.75 -7.91
CA PRO A 10 16.20 -5.56 -7.24
C PRO A 10 17.08 -5.95 -6.06
N THR A 11 18.35 -5.55 -6.10
CA THR A 11 19.37 -5.91 -5.10
C THR A 11 19.54 -4.84 -4.01
N GLN A 12 18.84 -3.71 -4.13
CA GLN A 12 19.05 -2.54 -3.28
C GLN A 12 17.97 -2.39 -2.20
N GLY A 13 18.37 -1.84 -1.05
CA GLY A 13 17.47 -1.49 0.06
C GLY A 13 16.84 -2.70 0.73
N ILE A 14 15.54 -2.63 1.01
CA ILE A 14 14.78 -3.70 1.69
C ILE A 14 14.86 -5.05 0.96
N PHE A 15 15.09 -5.04 -0.36
CA PHE A 15 15.16 -6.26 -1.17
C PHE A 15 16.44 -7.08 -0.93
N ALA A 16 17.50 -6.46 -0.41
CA ALA A 16 18.71 -7.18 -0.01
C ALA A 16 18.50 -8.06 1.24
N LEU A 17 17.53 -7.69 2.07
CA LEU A 17 17.18 -8.40 3.32
C LEU A 17 16.05 -9.40 3.12
N LEU A 18 15.33 -9.33 2.00
CA LEU A 18 14.18 -10.18 1.71
C LEU A 18 14.65 -11.55 1.15
N PRO A 19 14.07 -12.67 1.61
CA PRO A 19 14.29 -13.95 0.97
C PRO A 19 13.74 -13.94 -0.45
N SER A 20 14.39 -14.67 -1.35
CA SER A 20 14.07 -14.70 -2.79
C SER A 20 12.60 -15.05 -3.10
N ALA A 21 11.94 -15.80 -2.22
CA ALA A 21 10.53 -16.15 -2.34
C ALA A 21 9.56 -14.96 -2.12
N LEU A 22 9.95 -13.96 -1.33
CA LEU A 22 9.11 -12.78 -1.01
C LEU A 22 9.39 -11.59 -1.93
N THR A 23 10.55 -11.56 -2.58
CA THR A 23 10.92 -10.57 -3.59
C THR A 23 9.81 -10.28 -4.61
N PRO A 24 9.17 -11.26 -5.25
CA PRO A 24 8.12 -10.96 -6.22
C PRO A 24 6.89 -10.28 -5.61
N TYR A 25 6.50 -10.62 -4.37
CA TYR A 25 5.38 -9.97 -3.68
C TYR A 25 5.72 -8.52 -3.29
N ALA A 26 6.96 -8.26 -2.88
CA ALA A 26 7.46 -6.91 -2.62
C ALA A 26 7.54 -6.05 -3.91
N GLU A 27 7.86 -6.67 -5.05
CA GLU A 27 7.80 -6.03 -6.37
C GLU A 27 6.36 -5.71 -6.80
N LEU A 28 5.42 -6.61 -6.55
CA LEU A 28 3.98 -6.43 -6.79
C LEU A 28 3.45 -5.18 -6.06
N MET A 29 3.82 -5.03 -4.78
CA MET A 29 3.54 -3.83 -3.99
C MET A 29 4.31 -2.59 -4.46
N ARG A 30 5.25 -2.76 -5.39
CA ARG A 30 6.19 -1.75 -5.88
C ARG A 30 6.93 -1.04 -4.74
N LEU A 31 7.38 -1.80 -3.73
CA LEU A 31 8.10 -1.25 -2.58
C LEU A 31 9.45 -0.61 -2.97
N HIS A 32 9.97 -0.92 -4.16
CA HIS A 32 11.16 -0.27 -4.73
C HIS A 32 10.91 1.20 -5.16
N ARG A 33 9.64 1.61 -5.35
CA ARG A 33 9.25 2.97 -5.75
C ARG A 33 8.29 3.57 -4.73
N LEU A 34 8.82 3.88 -3.55
CA LEU A 34 8.08 4.56 -2.47
C LEU A 34 7.66 5.99 -2.82
N ALA A 35 8.24 6.59 -3.87
CA ALA A 35 7.88 7.92 -4.35
C ALA A 35 6.35 8.09 -4.54
N GLY A 36 5.69 7.05 -5.07
CA GLY A 36 4.24 7.06 -5.26
C GLY A 36 3.45 7.07 -3.95
N CYS A 37 3.98 6.47 -2.87
CA CYS A 37 3.32 6.47 -1.56
C CYS A 37 3.21 7.88 -0.97
N TYR A 38 4.21 8.74 -1.18
CA TYR A 38 4.18 10.11 -0.68
C TYR A 38 3.04 10.93 -1.29
N PHE A 39 2.75 10.74 -2.58
CA PHE A 39 1.63 11.42 -3.25
C PHE A 39 0.28 11.00 -2.70
N TYR A 40 0.07 9.72 -2.41
CA TYR A 40 -1.15 9.29 -1.73
C TYR A 40 -1.20 9.83 -0.31
N TYR A 41 -0.08 9.73 0.43
CA TYR A 41 0.01 10.16 1.82
C TYR A 41 -0.28 11.65 2.01
N CYS A 42 0.15 12.53 1.10
CA CYS A 42 -0.09 13.96 1.26
C CYS A 42 -1.58 14.32 1.30
N HIS A 43 -2.42 13.61 0.53
CA HIS A 43 -3.88 13.81 0.57
C HIS A 43 -4.47 13.42 1.93
N TYR A 44 -3.99 12.32 2.53
CA TYR A 44 -4.41 11.91 3.87
C TYR A 44 -3.89 12.85 4.95
N ALA A 45 -2.67 13.38 4.82
CA ALA A 45 -2.11 14.35 5.74
C ALA A 45 -2.91 15.68 5.72
N ILE A 46 -3.33 16.13 4.53
CA ILE A 46 -4.21 17.30 4.38
C ILE A 46 -5.56 17.03 5.05
N GLY A 47 -6.18 15.88 4.79
CA GLY A 47 -7.44 15.49 5.41
C GLY A 47 -7.37 15.41 6.93
N LEU A 48 -6.31 14.80 7.48
CA LEU A 48 -6.08 14.71 8.93
C LEU A 48 -5.87 16.10 9.55
N SER A 49 -5.09 16.95 8.89
CA SER A 49 -4.85 18.33 9.36
C SER A 49 -6.15 19.15 9.34
N PHE A 50 -6.94 19.04 8.27
CA PHE A 50 -8.24 19.69 8.17
C PHE A 50 -9.20 19.22 9.27
N ALA A 51 -9.28 17.89 9.50
CA ALA A 51 -10.09 17.31 10.56
C ALA A 51 -9.70 17.83 11.95
N ALA A 52 -8.40 18.02 12.21
CA ALA A 52 -7.91 18.59 13.47
C ALA A 52 -8.33 20.06 13.66
N CYS A 53 -8.40 20.84 12.57
CA CYS A 53 -8.80 22.26 12.61
C CYS A 53 -10.31 22.46 12.84
N VAL A 54 -11.15 21.55 12.36
CA VAL A 54 -12.62 21.66 12.47
C VAL A 54 -13.20 20.91 13.67
N ALA A 55 -12.37 20.19 14.43
CA ALA A 55 -12.80 19.43 15.59
C ALA A 55 -13.33 20.36 16.71
N PRO A 56 -14.40 19.99 17.44
CA PRO A 56 -14.95 20.80 18.54
C PRO A 56 -13.92 21.09 19.65
N SER A 57 -12.98 20.17 19.84
CA SER A 57 -11.84 20.33 20.75
C SER A 57 -10.57 19.91 20.02
N PRO A 58 -9.48 20.70 20.08
CA PRO A 58 -8.25 20.36 19.38
C PRO A 58 -7.66 19.04 19.92
N PRO A 59 -7.37 18.06 19.05
CA PRO A 59 -6.78 16.80 19.48
C PRO A 59 -5.35 17.01 19.98
N LYS A 60 -4.89 16.13 20.90
CA LYS A 60 -3.53 16.17 21.41
C LYS A 60 -2.52 15.98 20.25
N PRO A 61 -1.43 16.76 20.17
CA PRO A 61 -0.43 16.61 19.12
C PRO A 61 0.15 15.19 19.02
N SER A 62 0.33 14.51 20.15
CA SER A 62 0.80 13.12 20.19
C SER A 62 -0.16 12.15 19.48
N LEU A 63 -1.46 12.35 19.62
CA LEU A 63 -2.47 11.54 18.93
C LEU A 63 -2.42 11.77 17.42
N LEU A 64 -2.27 13.02 16.98
CA LEU A 64 -2.15 13.35 15.56
C LEU A 64 -0.92 12.69 14.91
N VAL A 65 0.22 12.70 15.61
CA VAL A 65 1.44 12.02 15.13
C VAL A 65 1.20 10.53 14.99
N VAL A 66 0.57 9.89 15.98
CA VAL A 66 0.25 8.46 15.92
C VAL A 66 -0.70 8.16 14.75
N GLN A 67 -1.77 8.94 14.57
CA GLN A 67 -2.71 8.79 13.46
C GLN A 67 -2.04 8.98 12.10
N ALA A 68 -1.14 9.95 11.97
CA ALA A 68 -0.36 10.19 10.77
C ALA A 68 0.52 8.99 10.41
N LEU A 69 1.19 8.38 11.39
CA LEU A 69 1.99 7.16 11.19
C LEU A 69 1.13 5.97 10.77
N TYR A 70 -0.06 5.80 11.37
CA TYR A 70 -1.01 4.77 10.95
C TYR A 70 -1.49 4.98 9.51
N PHE A 71 -1.81 6.21 9.11
CA PHE A 71 -2.16 6.51 7.72
C PHE A 71 -1.01 6.25 6.76
N MET A 72 0.24 6.54 7.15
CA MET A 72 1.41 6.22 6.32
C MET A 72 1.51 4.71 6.06
N ALA A 73 1.39 3.91 7.13
CA ALA A 73 1.40 2.45 7.02
C ALA A 73 0.23 1.94 6.16
N TRP A 74 -0.97 2.49 6.38
CA TRP A 74 -2.16 2.12 5.62
C TRP A 74 -2.05 2.46 4.13
N VAL A 75 -1.51 3.64 3.79
CA VAL A 75 -1.26 4.05 2.39
C VAL A 75 -0.30 3.10 1.70
N LEU A 76 0.75 2.64 2.38
CA LEU A 76 1.70 1.68 1.82
C LEU A 76 0.99 0.37 1.43
N ILE A 77 0.16 -0.15 2.33
CA ILE A 77 -0.61 -1.38 2.10
C ILE A 77 -1.64 -1.20 0.99
N LEU A 78 -2.44 -0.13 1.04
CA LEU A 78 -3.52 0.09 0.07
C LEU A 78 -2.98 0.37 -1.33
N ARG A 79 -1.89 1.15 -1.45
CA ARG A 79 -1.21 1.31 -2.75
C ARG A 79 -0.70 -0.03 -3.25
N GLY A 80 -0.11 -0.85 -2.38
CA GLY A 80 0.33 -2.20 -2.71
C GLY A 80 -0.81 -3.09 -3.22
N ALA A 81 -1.98 -3.00 -2.60
CA ALA A 81 -3.20 -3.69 -3.01
C ALA A 81 -3.67 -3.25 -4.40
N MET A 82 -3.77 -1.94 -4.64
CA MET A 82 -4.16 -1.41 -5.95
C MET A 82 -3.18 -1.82 -7.07
N CYS A 83 -1.89 -1.80 -6.76
CA CYS A 83 -0.85 -2.25 -7.67
C CYS A 83 -0.96 -3.75 -7.98
N THR A 84 -1.29 -4.56 -6.98
CA THR A 84 -1.52 -6.00 -7.13
C THR A 84 -2.76 -6.29 -7.98
N TRP A 85 -3.84 -5.54 -7.76
CA TRP A 85 -5.05 -5.62 -8.56
C TRP A 85 -4.80 -5.26 -10.03
N ASN A 86 -4.07 -4.18 -10.29
CA ASN A 86 -3.70 -3.78 -11.66
C ASN A 86 -2.87 -4.86 -12.34
N ASP A 87 -1.83 -5.38 -11.68
CA ASP A 87 -0.99 -6.44 -12.27
C ASP A 87 -1.79 -7.74 -12.50
N ASN A 88 -2.80 -8.06 -11.66
CA ASN A 88 -3.70 -9.19 -11.86
C ASN A 88 -4.57 -9.05 -13.11
N ILE A 89 -5.13 -7.86 -13.36
CA ILE A 89 -6.01 -7.62 -14.52
C ILE A 89 -5.17 -7.44 -15.80
N ASP A 90 -4.08 -6.70 -15.71
CA ASP A 90 -3.30 -6.28 -16.87
C ASP A 90 -2.30 -7.35 -17.36
N HIS A 91 -2.15 -8.48 -16.66
CA HIS A 91 -1.08 -9.46 -16.92
C HIS A 91 -0.99 -9.93 -18.38
N GLY A 92 -2.12 -10.07 -19.08
CA GLY A 92 -2.16 -10.49 -20.49
C GLY A 92 -1.63 -9.40 -21.44
N PHE A 93 -1.93 -8.13 -21.15
CA PHE A 93 -1.41 -6.99 -21.90
C PHE A 93 0.05 -6.69 -21.53
N ASP A 94 0.39 -6.78 -20.24
CA ASP A 94 1.73 -6.51 -19.74
C ASP A 94 2.78 -7.44 -20.38
N ARG A 95 2.43 -8.69 -20.67
CA ARG A 95 3.30 -9.64 -21.40
C ARG A 95 3.71 -9.14 -22.79
N GLN A 96 2.88 -8.34 -23.44
CA GLN A 96 3.09 -7.87 -24.81
C GLN A 96 3.91 -6.57 -24.85
N VAL A 97 4.12 -5.91 -23.71
CA VAL A 97 4.79 -4.61 -23.62
C VAL A 97 6.19 -4.77 -23.01
N ALA A 98 7.21 -4.39 -23.77
CA ALA A 98 8.62 -4.52 -23.36
C ALA A 98 8.92 -3.94 -21.96
N ARG A 99 8.26 -2.85 -21.59
CA ARG A 99 8.40 -2.17 -20.28
C ARG A 99 7.79 -2.97 -19.12
N THR A 100 6.67 -3.66 -19.31
CA THR A 100 5.88 -4.25 -18.22
C THR A 100 5.86 -5.78 -18.22
N ARG A 101 6.43 -6.43 -19.23
CA ARG A 101 6.54 -7.90 -19.31
C ARG A 101 7.28 -8.56 -18.15
N LEU A 102 8.18 -7.83 -17.48
CA LEU A 102 8.96 -8.32 -16.34
C LEU A 102 8.24 -8.18 -15.00
N ARG A 103 7.00 -7.68 -14.99
CA ARG A 103 6.18 -7.64 -13.77
C ARG A 103 5.94 -9.06 -13.24
N PRO A 104 5.81 -9.27 -11.92
CA PRO A 104 5.79 -10.60 -11.31
C PRO A 104 4.71 -11.55 -11.86
N ILE A 105 3.49 -11.06 -12.12
CA ILE A 105 2.39 -11.87 -12.67
C ILE A 105 2.56 -12.07 -14.19
N ALA A 106 2.98 -11.01 -14.89
CA ALA A 106 3.24 -11.07 -16.34
C ALA A 106 4.32 -12.10 -16.69
N ARG A 107 5.44 -12.12 -15.95
CA ARG A 107 6.54 -13.09 -16.12
C ARG A 107 6.26 -14.48 -15.53
N GLY A 108 5.15 -14.64 -14.80
CA GLY A 108 4.75 -15.92 -14.21
C GLY A 108 5.47 -16.31 -12.92
N SER A 109 6.21 -15.41 -12.26
CA SER A 109 6.80 -15.70 -10.95
C SER A 109 5.77 -15.71 -9.82
N VAL A 110 4.59 -15.12 -10.04
CA VAL A 110 3.42 -15.19 -9.16
C VAL A 110 2.24 -15.59 -10.03
N SER A 111 1.49 -16.61 -9.62
CA SER A 111 0.27 -16.99 -10.34
C SER A 111 -0.84 -15.96 -10.10
N THR A 112 -1.79 -15.84 -11.03
CA THR A 112 -2.95 -14.96 -10.86
C THR A 112 -3.75 -15.32 -9.60
N VAL A 113 -3.87 -16.60 -9.26
CA VAL A 113 -4.49 -17.08 -8.02
C VAL A 113 -3.73 -16.58 -6.79
N GLN A 114 -2.40 -16.71 -6.78
CA GLN A 114 -1.57 -16.17 -5.70
C GLN A 114 -1.71 -14.64 -5.59
N GLY A 115 -1.79 -13.94 -6.72
CA GLY A 115 -2.04 -12.50 -6.76
C GLY A 115 -3.38 -12.12 -6.13
N HIS A 116 -4.46 -12.86 -6.40
CA HIS A 116 -5.77 -12.63 -5.76
C HIS A 116 -5.76 -12.92 -4.26
N VAL A 117 -5.12 -14.02 -3.84
CA VAL A 117 -4.95 -14.33 -2.41
C VAL A 117 -4.15 -13.25 -1.71
N PHE A 118 -3.06 -12.79 -2.32
CA PHE A 118 -2.24 -11.72 -1.76
C PHE A 118 -3.00 -10.40 -1.66
N LEU A 119 -3.79 -10.05 -2.68
CA LEU A 119 -4.69 -8.90 -2.62
C LEU A 119 -5.65 -9.00 -1.44
N LEU A 120 -6.29 -10.15 -1.25
CA LEU A 120 -7.21 -10.35 -0.13
C LEU A 120 -6.49 -10.14 1.21
N LEU A 121 -5.28 -10.68 1.37
CA LEU A 121 -4.46 -10.46 2.56
C LEU A 121 -4.13 -8.97 2.76
N GLN A 122 -3.77 -8.23 1.71
CA GLN A 122 -3.51 -6.79 1.80
C GLN A 122 -4.77 -6.01 2.21
N LEU A 123 -5.94 -6.37 1.69
CA LEU A 123 -7.20 -5.74 2.07
C LEU A 123 -7.56 -6.02 3.54
N VAL A 124 -7.38 -7.25 4.01
CA VAL A 124 -7.59 -7.61 5.42
C VAL A 124 -6.66 -6.79 6.31
N VAL A 125 -5.37 -6.73 6.00
CA VAL A 125 -4.40 -5.91 6.75
C VAL A 125 -4.78 -4.43 6.71
N GLY A 126 -5.20 -3.92 5.56
CA GLY A 126 -5.67 -2.54 5.40
C GLY A 126 -6.88 -2.23 6.28
N ILE A 127 -7.86 -3.14 6.34
CA ILE A 127 -9.04 -3.00 7.22
C ILE A 127 -8.62 -3.06 8.70
N MET A 128 -7.73 -3.97 9.07
CA MET A 128 -7.25 -4.11 10.45
C MET A 128 -6.56 -2.84 10.95
N ILE A 129 -5.79 -2.15 10.10
CA ILE A 129 -5.17 -0.86 10.45
C ILE A 129 -6.25 0.21 10.70
N LEU A 130 -7.35 0.19 9.94
CA LEU A 130 -8.45 1.16 10.13
C LEU A 130 -9.21 0.95 11.44
N GLN A 131 -9.26 -0.27 11.98
CA GLN A 131 -9.92 -0.55 13.27
C GLN A 131 -9.24 0.13 14.47
N VAL A 132 -8.01 0.65 14.30
CA VAL A 132 -7.33 1.44 15.33
C VAL A 132 -7.97 2.82 15.50
N PHE A 133 -8.68 3.32 14.49
CA PHE A 133 -9.34 4.61 14.57
C PHE A 133 -10.67 4.50 15.35
N PRO A 134 -11.00 5.53 16.17
CA PRO A 134 -12.24 5.52 16.93
C PRO A 134 -13.45 5.50 15.98
N HIS A 135 -14.38 4.58 16.24
CA HIS A 135 -15.62 4.49 15.48
C HIS A 135 -16.50 5.72 15.77
N PRO A 136 -17.12 6.34 14.75
CA PRO A 136 -18.01 7.48 14.96
C PRO A 136 -19.21 7.15 15.87
N ALA A 137 -19.55 5.86 16.02
CA ALA A 137 -20.64 5.41 16.89
C ALA A 137 -20.36 5.59 18.40
N SER A 138 -19.10 5.72 18.83
CA SER A 138 -18.78 5.88 20.26
C SER A 138 -18.84 7.32 20.77
N SER A 139 -19.19 8.31 19.93
CA SER A 139 -19.23 9.74 20.31
C SER A 139 -20.63 10.29 20.60
N THR A 140 -21.58 9.46 21.04
CA THR A 140 -22.81 9.97 21.68
C THR A 140 -22.46 10.43 23.10
N GLN A 141 -21.86 11.62 23.22
CA GLN A 141 -21.92 12.37 24.46
C GLN A 141 -23.34 12.93 24.59
N PRO A 142 -24.08 12.68 25.69
CA PRO A 142 -25.34 13.36 25.93
C PRO A 142 -25.04 14.86 26.07
N SER A 143 -25.76 15.68 25.31
CA SER A 143 -25.72 17.14 25.41
C SER A 143 -26.07 17.58 26.84
N PRO A 144 -25.23 18.38 27.53
CA PRO A 144 -25.65 19.00 28.77
C PRO A 144 -26.72 20.05 28.45
N LEU A 145 -27.89 19.89 29.06
CA LEU A 145 -28.98 20.89 29.11
C LEU A 145 -28.53 22.12 29.91
#